data_AF-A0A954NUS0-F1
#
_entry.id   AF-A0A954NUS0-F1
#
_cell.length_a   1.000
_cell.length_b   1.000
_cell.length_c   1.000
_cell.angle_alpha   90.00
_cell.angle_beta   90.00
_cell.angle_gamma   90.00
#
_symmetry.space_group_name_H-M   'P 1'
#
loop_
_entity.id
_entity.type
_entity.pdbx_description
1 polymer ?
#
loop_
_entity_poly.entity_id
_entity_poly.type
_entity_poly.pdbx_seq_one_letter_code
_entity_poly.pdbx_strand_id
1 'polypeptide(L)'
;MSKLNYDDPAIEETWCSDQRKIVADYLRSQNVTHGRIGEWPAWHIAPCVSIWAIESLARPESIGWWVICGDLPTDYISSVAVNPPQHPRKAMRIIAQKWLEAVNAWKDGREAENLMIGDAGSQ
;
A
#
# COMPACT_ATOMS: atom_id res chain seq x y z
N MET A 1 -9.28 18.81 -19.13
CA MET A 1 -8.00 18.09 -18.99
C MET A 1 -8.08 16.84 -19.85
N SER A 2 -7.15 16.63 -20.78
CA SER A 2 -7.05 15.37 -21.52
C SER A 2 -6.73 14.24 -20.53
N LYS A 3 -7.45 13.12 -20.61
CA LYS A 3 -7.15 11.93 -19.79
C LYS A 3 -5.74 11.47 -20.16
N LEU A 4 -4.83 11.44 -19.18
CA LEU A 4 -3.49 10.90 -19.37
C LEU A 4 -3.59 9.46 -19.89
N ASN A 5 -2.77 9.12 -20.88
CA ASN A 5 -2.71 7.77 -21.40
C ASN A 5 -1.74 6.94 -20.54
N TYR A 6 -2.26 6.21 -19.56
CA TYR A 6 -1.43 5.38 -18.68
C TYR A 6 -0.89 4.10 -19.34
N ASP A 7 -1.29 3.81 -20.59
CA ASP A 7 -0.64 2.78 -21.42
C ASP A 7 0.66 3.29 -22.07
N ASP A 8 0.95 4.60 -21.98
CA ASP A 8 2.25 5.16 -22.33
C ASP A 8 3.26 4.82 -21.22
N PRO A 9 4.34 4.08 -21.52
CA PRO A 9 5.34 3.68 -20.52
C PRO A 9 5.96 4.85 -19.75
N ALA A 10 6.14 6.02 -20.37
CA ALA A 10 6.73 7.17 -19.68
C ALA A 10 5.76 7.77 -18.64
N ILE A 11 4.46 7.74 -18.93
CA ILE A 11 3.42 8.19 -18.01
C ILE A 11 3.26 7.17 -16.87
N GLU A 12 3.26 5.88 -17.19
CA GLU A 12 3.22 4.79 -16.20
C GLU A 12 4.42 4.85 -15.24
N GLU A 13 5.62 5.02 -15.77
CA GLU A 13 6.85 5.13 -14.98
C GLU A 13 6.83 6.33 -14.05
N THR A 14 6.37 7.49 -14.55
CA THR A 14 6.19 8.70 -13.74
C THR A 14 5.21 8.45 -12.61
N TRP A 15 4.06 7.84 -12.90
CA TRP A 15 3.05 7.52 -11.90
C TRP A 15 3.58 6.54 -10.84
N CYS A 16 4.27 5.47 -11.24
CA CYS A 16 4.90 4.52 -10.31
C CYS A 16 5.96 5.20 -9.43
N SER A 17 6.77 6.11 -9.99
CA SER A 17 7.75 6.89 -9.24
C SER A 17 7.10 7.80 -8.20
N ASP A 18 5.93 8.38 -8.51
CA ASP A 18 5.17 9.21 -7.57
C ASP A 18 4.50 8.37 -6.48
N GLN A 19 3.92 7.22 -6.83
CA GLN A 19 3.39 6.27 -5.85
C GLN A 19 4.48 5.80 -4.86
N ARG A 20 5.71 5.59 -5.34
CA ARG A 20 6.84 5.23 -4.46
C ARG A 20 7.15 6.30 -3.41
N LYS A 21 7.06 7.59 -3.78
CA LYS A 21 7.24 8.73 -2.86
C LYS A 21 6.13 8.73 -1.81
N ILE A 22 4.89 8.54 -2.24
CA ILE A 22 3.71 8.43 -1.33
C ILE A 22 3.92 7.30 -0.32
N VAL A 23 4.37 6.12 -0.78
CA VAL A 23 4.68 4.99 0.11
C VAL A 23 5.77 5.36 1.12
N ALA A 24 6.84 6.02 0.69
CA ALA A 24 7.94 6.41 1.57
C ALA A 24 7.49 7.43 2.63
N ASP A 25 6.69 8.42 2.25
CA ASP A 25 6.18 9.44 3.17
C ASP A 25 5.13 8.85 4.13
N TYR A 26 4.30 7.93 3.65
CA TYR A 26 3.33 7.23 4.49
C TYR A 26 4.01 6.33 5.52
N LEU A 27 4.96 5.48 5.12
CA LEU A 27 5.68 4.63 6.08
C LEU A 27 6.41 5.45 7.15
N ARG A 28 6.93 6.62 6.76
CA ARG A 28 7.54 7.58 7.69
C ARG A 28 6.51 8.16 8.67
N SER A 29 5.34 8.59 8.19
CA SER A 29 4.29 9.15 9.05
C SER A 29 3.74 8.11 10.04
N GLN A 30 3.72 6.83 9.63
CA GLN A 30 3.32 5.70 10.48
C GLN A 30 4.44 5.19 11.40
N ASN A 31 5.63 5.82 11.41
CA ASN A 31 6.82 5.38 12.17
C ASN A 31 7.18 3.91 11.93
N VAL A 32 6.99 3.42 10.71
CA VAL A 32 7.29 2.02 10.36
C VAL A 32 8.79 1.89 10.10
N THR A 33 9.45 1.05 10.89
CA THR A 33 10.85 0.68 10.65
C THR A 33 10.93 -0.36 9.53
N HIS A 34 11.63 -0.04 8.45
CA HIS A 34 11.74 -0.90 7.27
C HIS A 34 13.10 -0.77 6.55
N GLY A 35 13.39 -1.73 5.67
CA GLY A 35 14.53 -1.71 4.75
C GLY A 35 14.21 -0.92 3.48
N ARG A 36 14.71 -1.36 2.32
CA ARG A 36 14.41 -0.69 1.04
C ARG A 36 12.95 -0.85 0.61
N ILE A 37 12.42 0.20 0.00
CA ILE A 37 11.20 0.15 -0.81
C ILE A 37 11.60 -0.31 -2.21
N GLY A 38 10.90 -1.31 -2.76
CA GLY A 38 11.12 -1.77 -4.13
C GLY A 38 11.21 -0.63 -5.14
N GLU A 39 12.01 -0.79 -6.20
CA GLU A 39 12.16 0.23 -7.25
C GLU A 39 10.91 0.34 -8.12
N TRP A 40 10.18 -0.76 -8.27
CA TRP A 40 8.90 -0.87 -8.98
C TRP A 40 7.86 -1.52 -8.06
N PRO A 41 6.56 -1.19 -8.19
CA PRO A 41 5.53 -1.92 -7.47
C PRO A 41 5.59 -3.42 -7.82
N ALA A 42 5.30 -4.26 -6.84
CA ALA A 42 5.17 -5.70 -7.05
C ALA A 42 3.97 -6.03 -7.95
N TRP A 43 2.98 -5.14 -7.99
CA TRP A 43 1.84 -5.17 -8.90
C TRP A 43 1.12 -3.82 -8.89
N HIS A 44 0.56 -3.39 -10.03
CA HIS A 44 -0.23 -2.17 -10.11
C HIS A 44 -1.21 -2.17 -11.30
N ILE A 45 -2.15 -1.23 -11.24
CA ILE A 45 -3.00 -0.78 -12.35
C ILE A 45 -3.03 0.75 -12.24
N ALA A 46 -2.28 1.45 -13.10
CA ALA A 46 -2.28 2.90 -13.12
C ALA A 46 -3.60 3.45 -13.71
N PRO A 47 -4.16 4.55 -13.18
CA PRO A 47 -3.75 5.30 -11.99
C PRO A 47 -4.40 4.80 -10.67
N CYS A 48 -5.08 3.66 -10.70
CA CYS A 48 -6.00 3.24 -9.65
C CYS A 48 -5.29 2.73 -8.38
N VAL A 49 -4.32 1.83 -8.52
CA VAL A 49 -3.78 1.09 -7.37
C VAL A 49 -2.38 0.54 -7.65
N SER A 50 -1.52 0.56 -6.64
CA SER A 50 -0.22 -0.11 -6.64
C SER A 50 0.04 -0.82 -5.32
N ILE A 51 0.76 -1.94 -5.37
CA ILE A 51 1.16 -2.75 -4.22
C ILE A 51 2.68 -2.88 -4.21
N TRP A 52 3.27 -2.55 -3.06
CA TRP A 52 4.71 -2.46 -2.88
C TRP A 52 5.20 -3.49 -1.88
N ALA A 53 6.28 -4.17 -2.24
CA ALA A 53 7.05 -5.00 -1.33
C ALA A 53 8.10 -4.11 -0.64
N ILE A 54 8.11 -4.10 0.69
CA ILE A 54 9.07 -3.37 1.49
C ILE A 54 9.95 -4.37 2.21
N GLU A 55 11.27 -4.22 2.05
CA GLU A 55 12.27 -5.10 2.65
C GLU A 55 12.21 -5.04 4.18
N SER A 56 12.46 -6.17 4.82
CA SER A 56 12.60 -6.25 6.28
C SER A 56 13.96 -5.70 6.69
N LEU A 57 13.97 -4.78 7.66
CA LEU A 57 15.22 -4.33 8.26
C LEU A 57 15.94 -5.45 9.04
N ALA A 58 15.17 -6.32 9.71
CA ALA A 58 15.71 -7.41 10.51
C ALA A 58 16.24 -8.57 9.66
N ARG A 59 15.73 -8.73 8.44
CA ARG A 59 16.09 -9.79 7.51
C ARG A 59 16.21 -9.19 6.11
N PRO A 60 17.37 -8.62 5.74
CA PRO A 60 17.62 -8.12 4.39
C PRO A 60 17.25 -9.15 3.33
N GLU A 61 16.85 -8.68 2.15
CA GLU A 61 16.37 -9.49 1.02
C GLU A 61 15.07 -10.26 1.26
N SER A 62 14.44 -10.11 2.43
CA SER A 62 13.11 -10.64 2.71
C SER A 62 12.06 -9.53 2.79
N ILE A 63 10.80 -9.84 2.46
CA ILE A 63 9.71 -8.88 2.57
C ILE A 63 9.31 -8.75 4.04
N GLY A 64 9.38 -7.54 4.58
CA GLY A 64 8.94 -7.19 5.93
C GLY A 64 7.52 -6.62 5.96
N TRP A 65 7.15 -5.88 4.92
CA TRP A 65 5.85 -5.21 4.84
C TRP A 65 5.32 -5.21 3.40
N TRP A 66 4.00 -5.10 3.30
CA TRP A 66 3.28 -4.80 2.07
C TRP A 66 2.54 -3.48 2.23
N VAL A 67 2.62 -2.60 1.23
CA VAL A 67 1.90 -1.32 1.21
C VAL A 67 1.01 -1.26 -0.01
N ILE A 68 -0.21 -0.73 0.13
CA ILE A 68 -1.11 -0.39 -0.97
C ILE A 68 -1.28 1.13 -1.03
N CYS A 69 -1.25 1.71 -2.23
CA CYS A 69 -1.57 3.13 -2.46
C CYS A 69 -2.14 3.34 -3.88
N GLY A 70 -2.57 4.57 -4.19
CA GLY A 70 -3.20 4.93 -5.46
C GLY A 70 -4.37 5.88 -5.24
N ASP A 71 -5.45 5.70 -5.98
CA ASP A 71 -6.73 6.41 -5.81
C ASP A 71 -7.59 5.80 -4.68
N LEU A 72 -6.93 5.35 -3.64
CA LEU A 72 -7.50 4.65 -2.49
C LEU A 72 -6.72 5.04 -1.22
N PRO A 73 -7.24 4.74 -0.02
CA PRO A 73 -6.48 5.00 1.19
C PRO A 73 -5.15 4.27 1.18
N THR A 74 -4.07 4.94 1.58
CA THR A 74 -2.78 4.28 1.74
C THR A 74 -2.78 3.49 3.05
N ASP A 75 -2.41 2.21 2.99
CA ASP A 75 -2.41 1.28 4.13
C ASP A 75 -1.27 0.26 3.97
N TYR A 76 -0.91 -0.40 5.07
CA TYR A 76 0.16 -1.38 5.12
C TYR A 76 -0.17 -2.58 6.01
N ILE A 77 0.47 -3.71 5.74
CA ILE A 77 0.43 -4.91 6.59
C ILE A 77 1.83 -5.50 6.74
N SER A 78 2.08 -6.15 7.87
CA SER A 78 3.28 -6.96 8.05
C SER A 78 3.26 -8.18 7.13
N SER A 79 4.42 -8.58 6.62
CA SER A 79 4.57 -9.82 5.85
C SER A 79 4.19 -11.07 6.65
N VAL A 80 4.19 -11.01 7.98
CA VAL A 80 3.72 -12.07 8.88
C VAL A 80 2.23 -12.37 8.68
N ALA A 81 1.42 -11.36 8.32
CA ALA A 81 0.00 -11.56 8.02
C ALA A 81 -0.22 -12.35 6.71
N VAL A 82 0.80 -12.41 5.84
CA VAL A 82 0.74 -13.06 4.54
C VAL A 82 1.35 -14.46 4.63
N ASN A 83 0.50 -15.49 4.61
CA ASN A 83 0.97 -16.87 4.58
C ASN A 83 1.90 -17.12 3.37
N PRO A 84 3.09 -17.72 3.58
CA PRO A 84 4.02 -18.03 2.49
C PRO A 84 3.40 -18.86 1.36
N PRO A 85 3.87 -18.72 0.10
CA PRO A 85 4.84 -17.72 -0.34
C PRO A 85 4.25 -16.30 -0.31
N GLN A 86 5.13 -15.31 -0.08
CA GLN A 86 4.79 -13.89 -0.13
C GLN A 86 4.33 -13.51 -1.54
N HIS A 87 3.20 -12.80 -1.66
CA HIS A 87 2.62 -12.49 -2.98
C HIS A 87 1.69 -11.27 -2.92
N PRO A 88 1.76 -10.31 -3.88
CA PRO A 88 0.97 -9.08 -3.84
C PRO A 88 -0.55 -9.33 -3.79
N ARG A 89 -1.08 -10.29 -4.58
CA ARG A 89 -2.50 -10.70 -4.50
C ARG A 89 -2.97 -11.12 -3.10
N LYS A 90 -2.12 -11.82 -2.32
CA LYS A 90 -2.49 -12.22 -0.95
C LYS A 90 -2.52 -11.02 -0.02
N ALA A 91 -1.55 -10.12 -0.16
CA ALA A 91 -1.49 -8.88 0.62
C ALA A 91 -2.71 -7.98 0.32
N MET A 92 -3.05 -7.79 -0.96
CA MET A 92 -4.25 -7.07 -1.39
C MET A 92 -5.51 -7.59 -0.72
N ARG A 93 -5.70 -8.93 -0.75
CA ARG A 93 -6.87 -9.57 -0.16
C ARG A 93 -6.99 -9.29 1.34
N ILE A 94 -5.88 -9.33 2.07
CA ILE A 94 -5.87 -9.07 3.52
C ILE A 94 -6.21 -7.60 3.78
N ILE A 95 -5.63 -6.66 3.03
CA ILE A 95 -5.94 -5.23 3.21
C ILE A 95 -7.41 -4.95 2.88
N ALA A 96 -7.92 -5.46 1.76
CA ALA A 96 -9.32 -5.32 1.39
C ALA A 96 -10.27 -5.92 2.45
N GLN A 97 -9.89 -7.05 3.06
CA GLN A 97 -10.65 -7.67 4.14
C GLN A 97 -10.67 -6.78 5.40
N LYS A 98 -9.53 -6.20 5.80
CA LYS A 98 -9.47 -5.22 6.91
C LYS A 98 -10.38 -4.02 6.65
N TRP A 99 -10.37 -3.49 5.43
CA TRP A 99 -11.24 -2.36 5.07
C TRP A 99 -12.72 -2.74 5.11
N LEU A 100 -13.08 -3.93 4.62
CA LEU A 100 -14.45 -4.42 4.67
C LEU A 100 -14.93 -4.59 6.12
N GLU A 101 -14.09 -5.14 6.99
CA GLU A 101 -14.37 -5.28 8.43
C GLU A 101 -14.59 -3.92 9.09
N ALA A 102 -13.75 -2.93 8.78
CA ALA A 102 -13.90 -1.58 9.29
C ALA A 102 -15.22 -0.93 8.85
N VAL A 103 -15.55 -1.03 7.56
CA VAL A 103 -16.81 -0.51 7.02
C VAL A 103 -18.01 -1.17 7.69
N ASN A 104 -17.96 -2.48 7.97
CA ASN A 104 -19.04 -3.17 8.67
C ASN A 104 -19.15 -2.72 10.13
N ALA A 105 -18.03 -2.54 10.84
CA ALA A 105 -18.04 -2.00 12.21
C ALA A 105 -18.66 -0.60 12.25
N TRP A 106 -18.26 0.29 11.34
CA TRP A 106 -18.79 1.66 11.27
C TRP A 106 -20.28 1.70 10.95
N LYS A 107 -20.77 0.81 10.07
CA LYS A 107 -22.21 0.67 9.80
C LYS A 107 -23.01 0.30 11.05
N ASP A 108 -22.41 -0.46 11.96
CA ASP A 108 -23.01 -0.86 13.23
C ASP A 108 -22.83 0.20 14.35
N GLY A 109 -22.21 1.35 14.05
CA GLY A 109 -21.87 2.37 15.05
C GLY A 109 -20.75 1.95 16.01
N ARG A 110 -19.93 0.97 15.61
CA ARG A 110 -18.76 0.48 16.35
C ARG A 110 -17.48 1.00 15.72
N GLU A 111 -16.45 1.17 16.53
CA GLU A 111 -15.11 1.47 16.02
C GLU A 111 -14.45 0.23 15.39
N ALA A 112 -13.64 0.47 14.37
CA ALA A 112 -12.85 -0.57 13.73
C ALA A 112 -11.56 -0.80 14.53
N GLU A 113 -11.35 -2.03 15.00
CA GLU A 113 -10.12 -2.38 15.71
C GLU A 113 -8.93 -2.45 14.74
N ASN A 114 -7.78 -1.89 15.15
CA ASN A 114 -6.49 -2.00 14.44
C ASN A 114 -6.46 -1.44 13.01
N LEU A 115 -7.30 -0.43 12.73
CA LEU A 115 -7.29 0.28 11.46
C LEU A 115 -6.16 1.32 11.43
N MET A 116 -5.21 1.17 10.51
CA MET A 116 -4.12 2.12 10.27
C MET A 116 -4.30 2.69 8.87
N ILE A 117 -5.34 3.50 8.70
CA ILE A 117 -5.61 4.22 7.45
C ILE A 117 -5.10 5.65 7.61
N GLY A 118 -4.24 6.09 6.69
CA GLY A 118 -3.70 7.45 6.71
C GLY A 118 -4.78 8.52 6.58
N ASP A 119 -4.74 9.51 7.48
CA ASP A 119 -5.38 10.79 7.29
C ASP A 119 -4.56 11.58 6.26
N ALA A 120 -5.13 11.80 5.07
CA ALA A 120 -4.59 12.78 4.14
C ALA A 120 -4.90 14.15 4.74
N GLY A 121 -4.03 14.58 5.67
CA GLY A 121 -4.17 15.84 6.39
C GLY A 121 -4.58 16.95 5.43
N SER A 122 -5.79 17.46 5.63
CA SER A 122 -6.21 18.73 5.06
C SER A 122 -5.27 19.80 5.60
N GLN A 123 -4.47 20.39 4.72
CA GLN A 123 -3.86 21.71 4.92
C GLN A 123 -4.39 22.66 3.86
#